data_AF-A0A519Q3E9-F1
#
_entry.id   AF-A0A519Q3E9-F1
#
_cell.length_a   1.000
_cell.length_b   1.000
_cell.length_c   1.000
_cell.angle_alpha   90.00
_cell.angle_beta   90.00
_cell.angle_gamma   90.00
#
_symmetry.space_group_name_H-M   'P 1'
#
loop_
_entity.id
_entity.type
_entity.pdbx_description
1 polymer ?
#
loop_
_entity_poly.entity_id
_entity_poly.type
_entity_poly.pdbx_seq_one_letter_code
_entity_poly.pdbx_strand_id
1 'polypeptide(L)'
;MPETISSIAQLEACIGVAGLPVKMKIIDHLDATAAGWIAASPVAFLGLAAEDGPRVCVAGGPAGFASVPDAATLRVPLAAIDAPGALQPGQGAGVLFLIPGVGETLRANGRVKALTDAAVLIAVEECFVHCAKALIRSDFWGPAPGPVPTDPAAFVDAARFLALATMDQDGRIDISPKGDPAGLLIRMDGARATLAERPGNRLAFGYRNMIEQPKVAALAVIPGALSVVTLAGQAHLTTDEAVRAAFVVDEKTPILATVIEGAAPALNTSPALERAGLWRAPPPARSRAGLVFR
;
A
#
# COMPACT_ATOMS: atom_id res chain seq x y z
N MET A 1 19.41 -3.85 23.46
CA MET A 1 18.12 -4.17 22.81
C MET A 1 17.92 -3.14 21.71
N PRO A 2 17.47 -3.52 20.51
CA PRO A 2 17.17 -2.53 19.48
C PRO A 2 16.16 -1.53 20.02
N GLU A 3 16.40 -0.23 19.79
CA GLU A 3 15.52 0.86 20.26
C GLU A 3 14.14 0.75 19.59
N THR A 4 13.22 0.03 20.24
CA THR A 4 11.85 -0.15 19.77
C THR A 4 11.00 1.05 20.18
N ILE A 5 10.25 1.61 19.23
CA ILE A 5 9.24 2.63 19.49
C ILE A 5 7.96 1.93 19.98
N SER A 6 7.59 2.17 21.23
CA SER A 6 6.44 1.53 21.88
C SER A 6 5.31 2.49 22.24
N SER A 7 5.43 3.78 21.89
CA SER A 7 4.41 4.78 22.18
C SER A 7 4.29 5.83 21.08
N ILE A 8 3.10 6.43 20.98
CA ILE A 8 2.83 7.53 20.04
C ILE A 8 3.74 8.74 20.32
N ALA A 9 4.03 9.03 21.59
CA ALA A 9 4.92 10.13 21.96
C ALA A 9 6.37 9.91 21.45
N GLN A 10 6.90 8.69 21.58
CA GLN A 10 8.20 8.34 21.01
C GLN A 10 8.19 8.45 19.49
N LEU A 11 7.14 7.95 18.84
CA LEU A 11 6.99 8.06 17.38
C LEU A 11 7.01 9.52 16.92
N GLU A 12 6.22 10.38 17.55
CA GLU A 12 6.12 11.81 17.22
C GLU A 12 7.44 12.55 17.49
N ALA A 13 8.21 12.15 18.51
CA ALA A 13 9.55 12.67 18.74
C ALA A 13 10.51 12.35 17.58
N CYS A 14 10.34 11.20 16.91
CA CYS A 14 11.17 10.80 15.78
C CYS A 14 10.75 11.47 14.46
N ILE A 15 9.46 11.54 14.15
CA ILE A 15 8.97 11.91 12.81
C ILE A 15 8.25 13.26 12.75
N GLY A 16 7.94 13.83 13.92
CA GLY A 16 7.09 15.02 14.08
C GLY A 16 5.60 14.72 13.89
N VAL A 17 4.79 15.78 13.90
CA VAL A 17 3.32 15.70 13.74
C VAL A 17 2.90 16.32 12.41
N ALA A 18 1.87 15.75 11.77
CA ALA A 18 1.25 16.35 10.60
C ALA A 18 0.59 17.70 10.95
N GLY A 19 0.92 18.73 10.18
CA GLY A 19 0.23 20.02 10.26
C GLY A 19 -1.22 19.94 9.78
N LEU A 20 -2.06 20.85 10.27
CA LEU A 20 -3.48 20.93 9.93
C LEU A 20 -3.77 20.91 8.41
N PRO A 21 -3.01 21.62 7.53
CA PRO A 21 -3.27 21.59 6.09
C PRO A 21 -3.13 20.20 5.45
N VAL A 22 -2.35 19.29 6.04
CA VAL A 22 -2.26 17.91 5.56
C VAL A 22 -3.50 17.12 5.97
N LYS A 23 -3.98 17.31 7.21
CA LYS A 23 -5.18 16.64 7.73
C LYS A 23 -6.45 17.08 7.00
N MET A 24 -6.55 18.37 6.64
CA MET A 24 -7.68 18.93 5.89
C MET A 24 -7.85 18.38 4.46
N LYS A 25 -6.86 17.64 3.94
CA LYS A 25 -6.95 16.97 2.63
C LYS A 25 -7.65 15.61 2.69
N ILE A 26 -7.96 15.13 3.88
CA ILE A 26 -8.71 13.90 4.10
C ILE A 26 -10.18 14.28 4.12
N ILE A 27 -10.91 13.83 3.11
CA ILE A 27 -12.35 13.99 3.00
C ILE A 27 -13.04 12.66 3.34
N ASP A 28 -14.31 12.71 3.72
CA ASP A 28 -15.11 11.55 4.15
C ASP A 28 -16.00 10.97 3.04
N HIS A 29 -15.78 11.40 1.80
CA HIS A 29 -16.59 11.04 0.64
C HIS A 29 -15.76 10.99 -0.64
N LEU A 30 -16.36 10.47 -1.71
CA LEU A 30 -15.82 10.41 -3.05
C LEU A 30 -16.35 11.59 -3.85
N ASP A 31 -15.58 12.67 -3.91
CA ASP A 31 -15.89 13.82 -4.76
C ASP A 31 -15.66 13.50 -6.26
N ALA A 32 -15.94 14.48 -7.13
CA ALA A 32 -15.77 14.33 -8.57
C ALA A 32 -14.31 14.00 -8.96
N THR A 33 -13.34 14.52 -8.21
CA THR A 33 -11.92 14.25 -8.43
C THR A 33 -11.59 12.80 -8.09
N ALA A 34 -12.02 12.30 -6.94
CA ALA A 34 -11.87 10.91 -6.54
C ALA A 34 -12.54 9.95 -7.54
N ALA A 35 -13.75 10.26 -7.99
CA ALA A 35 -14.46 9.49 -9.00
C ALA A 35 -13.67 9.43 -10.33
N GLY A 36 -13.10 10.55 -10.77
CA GLY A 36 -12.22 10.60 -11.94
C GLY A 36 -10.95 9.76 -11.79
N TRP A 37 -10.32 9.80 -10.61
CA TRP A 37 -9.17 8.96 -10.29
C TRP A 37 -9.49 7.46 -10.34
N ILE A 38 -10.59 7.06 -9.70
CA ILE A 38 -11.07 5.67 -9.68
C ILE A 38 -11.38 5.19 -11.10
N ALA A 39 -12.06 6.02 -11.89
CA ALA A 39 -12.39 5.71 -13.28
C ALA A 39 -11.14 5.61 -14.19
N ALA A 40 -10.07 6.34 -13.89
CA ALA A 40 -8.81 6.26 -14.65
C ALA A 40 -7.89 5.13 -14.20
N SER A 41 -8.17 4.50 -13.06
CA SER A 41 -7.28 3.50 -12.45
C SER A 41 -7.58 2.10 -12.99
N PRO A 42 -6.60 1.39 -13.60
CA PRO A 42 -6.74 -0.01 -14.00
C PRO A 42 -6.36 -0.99 -12.88
N VAL A 43 -5.76 -0.50 -11.78
CA VAL A 43 -5.33 -1.34 -10.65
C VAL A 43 -5.63 -0.66 -9.32
N ALA A 44 -5.91 -1.47 -8.31
CA ALA A 44 -5.94 -1.09 -6.91
C ALA A 44 -5.30 -2.15 -6.02
N PHE A 45 -4.73 -1.75 -4.90
CA PHE A 45 -4.37 -2.65 -3.79
C PHE A 45 -5.44 -2.55 -2.71
N LEU A 46 -5.92 -3.68 -2.21
CA LEU A 46 -7.00 -3.76 -1.22
C LEU A 46 -6.44 -4.35 0.06
N GLY A 47 -6.51 -3.60 1.15
CA GLY A 47 -6.32 -4.09 2.51
C GLY A 47 -7.67 -4.44 3.12
N LEU A 48 -7.76 -5.56 3.83
CA LEU A 48 -9.00 -6.06 4.44
C LEU A 48 -8.76 -6.47 5.88
N ALA A 49 -9.67 -6.12 6.79
CA ALA A 49 -9.63 -6.56 8.17
C ALA A 49 -10.06 -8.03 8.28
N ALA A 50 -9.29 -8.80 9.05
CA ALA A 50 -9.70 -10.12 9.52
C ALA A 50 -9.34 -10.26 11.01
N GLU A 51 -9.99 -11.23 11.67
CA GLU A 51 -9.87 -11.47 13.11
C GLU A 51 -8.41 -11.71 13.56
N ASP A 52 -7.65 -12.43 12.74
CA ASP A 52 -6.26 -12.76 13.01
C ASP A 52 -5.25 -11.72 12.50
N GLY A 53 -5.70 -10.64 11.86
CA GLY A 53 -4.87 -9.55 11.34
C GLY A 53 -5.32 -9.08 9.95
N PRO A 54 -4.76 -7.98 9.42
CA PRO A 54 -5.11 -7.53 8.09
C PRO A 54 -4.70 -8.55 7.00
N ARG A 55 -5.33 -8.44 5.83
CA ARG A 55 -4.94 -9.08 4.57
C ARG A 55 -4.70 -8.02 3.52
N VAL A 56 -3.96 -8.34 2.47
CA VAL A 56 -3.77 -7.45 1.33
C VAL A 56 -3.77 -8.24 0.02
N CYS A 57 -4.46 -7.72 -0.99
CA CYS A 57 -4.53 -8.31 -2.33
C CYS A 57 -4.54 -7.22 -3.42
N VAL A 58 -4.55 -7.66 -4.68
CA VAL A 58 -4.64 -6.78 -5.85
C VAL A 58 -6.04 -6.88 -6.45
N ALA A 59 -6.58 -5.77 -6.92
CA ALA A 59 -7.69 -5.76 -7.86
C ALA A 59 -7.28 -5.06 -9.15
N GLY A 60 -7.74 -5.56 -10.29
CA GLY A 60 -7.31 -5.04 -11.58
C GLY A 60 -8.20 -5.42 -12.75
N GLY A 61 -8.21 -4.54 -13.75
CA GLY A 61 -9.07 -4.59 -14.92
C GLY A 61 -8.72 -3.46 -15.91
N PRO A 62 -9.51 -3.28 -16.97
CA PRO A 62 -9.40 -2.05 -17.78
C PRO A 62 -9.61 -0.82 -16.89
N ALA A 63 -9.09 0.34 -17.30
CA ALA A 63 -9.39 1.61 -16.62
C ALA A 63 -10.91 1.77 -16.47
N GLY A 64 -11.36 2.03 -15.25
CA GLY A 64 -12.78 2.11 -14.91
C GLY A 64 -13.40 0.79 -14.45
N PHE A 65 -12.58 -0.22 -14.12
CA PHE A 65 -13.07 -1.48 -13.55
C PHE A 65 -13.82 -1.27 -12.22
N ALA A 66 -13.37 -0.32 -11.40
CA ALA A 66 -14.05 0.13 -10.19
C ALA A 66 -14.89 1.39 -10.49
N SER A 67 -15.97 1.57 -9.73
CA SER A 67 -16.90 2.67 -9.95
C SER A 67 -17.38 3.31 -8.65
N VAL A 68 -17.93 4.52 -8.77
CA VAL A 68 -18.48 5.32 -7.67
C VAL A 68 -19.98 5.51 -7.93
N PRO A 69 -20.86 4.64 -7.39
CA PRO A 69 -22.30 4.76 -7.60
C PRO A 69 -22.90 6.02 -6.96
N ASP A 70 -22.33 6.45 -5.84
CA ASP A 70 -22.69 7.64 -5.08
C ASP A 70 -21.48 8.15 -4.29
N ALA A 71 -21.60 9.33 -3.68
CA ALA A 71 -20.50 9.97 -2.96
C ALA A 71 -19.96 9.17 -1.76
N ALA A 72 -20.69 8.18 -1.24
CA ALA A 72 -20.27 7.42 -0.06
C ALA A 72 -19.87 5.98 -0.39
N THR A 73 -20.04 5.51 -1.63
CA THR A 73 -19.90 4.11 -1.98
C THR A 73 -18.86 3.92 -3.08
N LEU A 74 -17.85 3.11 -2.79
CA LEU A 74 -16.94 2.54 -3.78
C LEU A 74 -17.41 1.14 -4.16
N ARG A 75 -17.51 0.86 -5.47
CA ARG A 75 -17.84 -0.47 -5.99
C ARG A 75 -16.62 -1.09 -6.66
N VAL A 76 -16.20 -2.26 -6.18
CA VAL A 76 -15.13 -3.07 -6.79
C VAL A 76 -15.70 -4.42 -7.24
N PRO A 77 -15.60 -4.80 -8.53
CA PRO A 77 -16.07 -6.10 -9.00
C PRO A 77 -15.31 -7.25 -8.34
N LEU A 78 -16.03 -8.28 -7.86
CA LEU A 78 -15.41 -9.45 -7.24
C LEU A 78 -14.47 -10.18 -8.22
N ALA A 79 -14.86 -10.26 -9.50
CA ALA A 79 -14.04 -10.89 -10.54
C ALA A 79 -12.73 -10.13 -10.85
N ALA A 80 -12.61 -8.89 -10.38
CA ALA A 80 -11.40 -8.09 -10.55
C ALA A 80 -10.41 -8.28 -9.39
N ILE A 81 -10.83 -8.85 -8.26
CA ILE A 81 -10.02 -8.99 -7.03
C ILE A 81 -9.33 -10.35 -7.04
N ASP A 82 -8.02 -10.35 -6.82
CA ASP A 82 -7.25 -11.57 -6.58
C ASP A 82 -7.53 -12.08 -5.16
N ALA A 83 -7.81 -13.39 -5.05
CA ALA A 83 -8.01 -14.10 -3.79
C ALA A 83 -8.78 -13.28 -2.74
N PRO A 84 -10.05 -12.89 -2.99
CA PRO A 84 -10.80 -11.97 -2.12
C PRO A 84 -11.00 -12.50 -0.70
N GLY A 85 -10.73 -13.79 -0.46
CA GLY A 85 -11.01 -14.46 0.80
C GLY A 85 -12.50 -14.42 1.14
N ALA A 86 -12.82 -14.61 2.41
CA ALA A 86 -14.17 -14.42 2.92
C ALA A 86 -14.41 -12.94 3.22
N LEU A 87 -14.94 -12.21 2.24
CA LEU A 87 -15.45 -10.86 2.45
C LEU A 87 -16.75 -10.92 3.27
N GLN A 88 -16.92 -9.99 4.20
CA GLN A 88 -18.11 -9.89 5.06
C GLN A 88 -18.47 -8.42 5.29
N PRO A 89 -19.76 -8.05 5.32
CA PRO A 89 -20.19 -6.72 5.76
C PRO A 89 -19.61 -6.35 7.14
N GLY A 90 -19.25 -5.08 7.30
CA GLY A 90 -18.64 -4.53 8.53
C GLY A 90 -17.12 -4.63 8.59
N GLN A 91 -16.49 -5.50 7.80
CA GLN A 91 -15.02 -5.59 7.72
C GLN A 91 -14.41 -4.25 7.28
N GLY A 92 -13.34 -3.81 7.95
CA GLY A 92 -12.55 -2.68 7.48
C GLY A 92 -11.93 -2.97 6.11
N ALA A 93 -11.89 -1.96 5.25
CA ALA A 93 -11.32 -2.02 3.93
C ALA A 93 -10.52 -0.74 3.62
N GLY A 94 -9.32 -0.89 3.10
CA GLY A 94 -8.50 0.21 2.59
C GLY A 94 -8.17 -0.05 1.13
N VAL A 95 -8.35 0.94 0.25
CA VAL A 95 -8.11 0.79 -1.18
C VAL A 95 -7.12 1.83 -1.66
N LEU A 96 -6.07 1.39 -2.37
CA LEU A 96 -5.04 2.23 -2.95
C LEU A 96 -5.08 2.13 -4.48
N PHE A 97 -5.55 3.17 -5.16
CA PHE A 97 -5.65 3.25 -6.62
C PHE A 97 -4.42 3.89 -7.25
N LEU A 98 -3.98 3.32 -8.37
CA LEU A 98 -2.87 3.83 -9.19
C LEU A 98 -3.34 4.09 -10.62
N ILE A 99 -2.84 5.18 -11.20
CA ILE A 99 -3.02 5.52 -12.62
C ILE A 99 -1.65 5.42 -13.31
N PRO A 100 -1.51 4.63 -14.40
CA PRO A 100 -0.27 4.53 -15.17
C PRO A 100 0.35 5.88 -15.53
N GLY A 101 1.64 6.04 -15.20
CA GLY A 101 2.40 7.27 -15.46
C GLY A 101 2.19 8.42 -14.47
N VAL A 102 1.19 8.32 -13.57
CA VAL A 102 0.95 9.30 -12.51
C VAL A 102 1.78 8.92 -11.28
N GLY A 103 2.38 9.91 -10.62
CA GLY A 103 3.22 9.69 -9.45
C GLY A 103 2.41 9.47 -8.18
N GLU A 104 1.38 10.29 -7.99
CA GLU A 104 0.47 10.24 -6.86
C GLU A 104 -0.46 9.02 -6.93
N THR A 105 -1.07 8.69 -5.80
CA THR A 105 -2.05 7.59 -5.66
C THR A 105 -3.28 8.10 -4.95
N LEU A 106 -4.45 7.50 -5.18
CA LEU A 106 -5.66 7.81 -4.43
C LEU A 106 -5.90 6.71 -3.39
N ARG A 107 -6.11 7.10 -2.14
CA ARG A 107 -6.55 6.18 -1.09
C ARG A 107 -8.01 6.42 -0.76
N ALA A 108 -8.78 5.33 -0.65
CA ALA A 108 -10.15 5.33 -0.15
C ALA A 108 -10.28 4.23 0.91
N ASN A 109 -10.41 4.62 2.17
CA ASN A 109 -10.60 3.72 3.31
C ASN A 109 -12.07 3.75 3.76
N GLY A 110 -12.50 2.67 4.39
CA GLY A 110 -13.80 2.56 5.01
C GLY A 110 -14.12 1.13 5.40
N ARG A 111 -15.35 0.68 5.13
CA ARG A 111 -15.83 -0.65 5.51
C ARG A 111 -16.62 -1.31 4.40
N VAL A 112 -16.58 -2.64 4.33
CA VAL A 112 -17.46 -3.42 3.47
C VAL A 112 -18.90 -3.14 3.90
N LYS A 113 -19.64 -2.43 3.04
CA LYS A 113 -21.06 -2.08 3.23
C LYS A 113 -21.94 -3.28 2.93
N ALA A 114 -21.70 -3.92 1.79
CA ALA A 114 -22.48 -5.03 1.30
C ALA A 114 -21.69 -5.83 0.25
N LEU A 115 -22.15 -7.04 -0.01
CA LEU A 115 -21.74 -7.87 -1.13
C LEU A 115 -22.94 -8.08 -2.04
N THR A 116 -22.70 -8.02 -3.34
CA THR A 116 -23.62 -8.52 -4.36
C THR A 116 -22.98 -9.72 -5.04
N ASP A 117 -23.73 -10.39 -5.92
CA ASP A 117 -23.21 -11.52 -6.70
C ASP A 117 -21.99 -11.14 -7.56
N ALA A 118 -21.79 -9.85 -7.87
CA ALA A 118 -20.77 -9.39 -8.79
C ALA A 118 -19.76 -8.41 -8.19
N ALA A 119 -20.01 -7.83 -7.01
CA ALA A 119 -19.17 -6.77 -6.47
C ALA A 119 -19.18 -6.69 -4.95
N VAL A 120 -18.08 -6.17 -4.40
CA VAL A 120 -18.03 -5.61 -3.05
C VAL A 120 -18.33 -4.12 -3.10
N LEU A 121 -19.21 -3.68 -2.19
CA LEU A 121 -19.50 -2.27 -1.95
C LEU A 121 -18.80 -1.86 -0.67
N ILE A 122 -18.00 -0.80 -0.74
CA ILE A 122 -17.27 -0.24 0.39
C ILE A 122 -17.90 1.11 0.71
N ALA A 123 -18.41 1.27 1.93
CA ALA A 123 -18.78 2.57 2.46
C ALA A 123 -17.47 3.30 2.80
N VAL A 124 -17.19 4.40 2.09
CA VAL A 124 -15.98 5.19 2.27
C VAL A 124 -16.13 6.07 3.52
N GLU A 125 -15.11 6.05 4.36
CA GLU A 125 -14.98 6.88 5.58
C GLU A 125 -13.86 7.92 5.41
N GLU A 126 -12.86 7.63 4.56
CA GLU A 126 -11.76 8.54 4.26
C GLU A 126 -11.34 8.41 2.80
N CYS A 127 -11.08 9.52 2.13
CA CYS A 127 -10.52 9.57 0.78
C CYS A 127 -9.50 10.70 0.67
N PHE A 128 -8.33 10.42 0.09
CA PHE A 128 -7.32 11.44 -0.18
C PHE A 128 -6.23 10.99 -1.14
N VAL A 129 -5.56 11.98 -1.75
CA VAL A 129 -4.38 11.77 -2.58
C VAL A 129 -3.15 11.57 -1.72
N HIS A 130 -2.44 10.48 -1.94
CA HIS A 130 -1.16 10.15 -1.33
C HIS A 130 0.02 10.50 -2.27
N CYS A 131 1.11 10.99 -1.70
CA CYS A 131 2.21 11.61 -2.46
C CYS A 131 2.98 10.64 -3.36
N ALA A 132 3.67 11.20 -4.35
CA ALA A 132 4.34 10.41 -5.40
C ALA A 132 5.64 9.69 -5.00
N LYS A 133 6.14 9.88 -3.76
CA LYS A 133 7.49 9.44 -3.37
C LYS A 133 7.69 7.93 -3.50
N ALA A 134 6.70 7.12 -3.15
CA ALA A 134 6.81 5.67 -3.24
C ALA A 134 7.00 5.21 -4.69
N LEU A 135 6.13 5.65 -5.61
CA LEU A 135 6.22 5.28 -7.03
C LEU A 135 7.47 5.82 -7.71
N ILE A 136 7.94 7.01 -7.32
CA ILE A 136 9.19 7.60 -7.85
C ILE A 136 10.40 6.77 -7.41
N ARG A 137 10.56 6.49 -6.11
CA ARG A 137 11.74 5.78 -5.59
C ARG A 137 11.78 4.32 -5.99
N SER A 138 10.62 3.70 -6.18
CA SER A 138 10.53 2.35 -6.72
C SER A 138 10.75 2.32 -8.23
N ASP A 139 10.72 3.47 -8.91
CA ASP A 139 10.59 3.61 -10.36
C ASP A 139 9.55 2.60 -10.91
N PHE A 140 8.34 2.71 -10.35
CA PHE A 140 7.25 1.74 -10.53
C PHE A 140 6.81 1.60 -11.99
N TRP A 141 6.89 2.70 -12.74
CA TRP A 141 6.47 2.75 -14.14
C TRP A 141 7.60 2.45 -15.13
N GLY A 142 8.85 2.37 -14.66
CA GLY A 142 10.03 1.95 -15.41
C GLY A 142 10.43 0.52 -15.02
N PRO A 143 9.74 -0.51 -15.53
CA PRO A 143 10.11 -1.88 -15.21
C PRO A 143 11.56 -2.14 -15.66
N ALA A 144 12.38 -2.66 -14.75
CA ALA A 144 13.73 -3.07 -15.09
C ALA A 144 13.69 -4.48 -15.68
N PRO A 145 14.38 -4.74 -16.81
CA PRO A 145 14.52 -6.10 -17.32
C PRO A 145 15.32 -6.95 -16.31
N GLY A 146 14.82 -8.12 -15.99
CA GLY A 146 15.52 -9.04 -15.09
C GLY A 146 14.72 -10.30 -14.77
N PRO A 147 15.38 -11.35 -14.27
CA PRO A 147 14.68 -12.54 -13.80
C PRO A 147 13.83 -12.19 -12.57
N VAL A 148 12.59 -12.66 -12.57
CA VAL A 148 11.71 -12.59 -11.39
C VAL A 148 12.02 -13.81 -10.52
N PRO A 149 12.47 -13.65 -9.26
CA PRO A 149 12.74 -14.78 -8.39
C PRO A 149 11.49 -15.63 -8.15
N THR A 150 11.67 -16.96 -8.07
CA THR A 150 10.61 -17.91 -7.71
C THR A 150 10.61 -18.29 -6.24
N ASP A 151 11.71 -18.02 -5.52
CA ASP A 151 11.77 -18.11 -4.08
C ASP A 151 11.06 -16.88 -3.44
N PRO A 152 10.09 -17.07 -2.53
CA PRO A 152 9.34 -15.95 -1.96
C PRO A 152 10.20 -14.94 -1.19
N ALA A 153 11.25 -15.37 -0.47
CA ALA A 153 12.09 -14.46 0.28
C ALA A 153 12.97 -13.62 -0.65
N ALA A 154 13.58 -14.26 -1.65
CA ALA A 154 14.35 -13.57 -2.68
C ALA A 154 13.49 -12.61 -3.51
N PHE A 155 12.21 -12.93 -3.75
CA PHE A 155 11.28 -12.02 -4.40
C PHE A 155 11.03 -10.77 -3.55
N VAL A 156 10.84 -10.93 -2.24
CA VAL A 156 10.67 -9.80 -1.31
C VAL A 156 11.91 -8.90 -1.34
N ASP A 157 13.11 -9.47 -1.29
CA ASP A 157 14.36 -8.70 -1.39
C ASP A 157 14.48 -7.95 -2.72
N ALA A 158 14.01 -8.54 -3.82
CA ALA A 158 14.00 -7.92 -5.14
C ALA A 158 12.86 -6.90 -5.34
N ALA A 159 11.89 -6.84 -4.43
CA ALA A 159 10.74 -5.94 -4.56
C ALA A 159 11.17 -4.47 -4.47
N ARG A 160 10.56 -3.65 -5.33
CA ARG A 160 10.80 -2.20 -5.38
C ARG A 160 9.60 -1.42 -4.86
N PHE A 161 8.43 -2.04 -4.83
CA PHE A 161 7.19 -1.46 -4.32
C PHE A 161 6.50 -2.42 -3.37
N LEU A 162 5.81 -1.88 -2.36
CA LEU A 162 5.05 -2.64 -1.39
C LEU A 162 3.80 -1.87 -1.00
N ALA A 163 2.65 -2.54 -0.99
CA ALA A 163 1.43 -2.03 -0.36
C ALA A 163 1.31 -2.61 1.05
N LEU A 164 1.39 -1.77 2.08
CA LEU A 164 1.36 -2.17 3.48
C LEU A 164 -0.02 -1.91 4.08
N ALA A 165 -0.72 -2.97 4.45
CA ALA A 165 -1.96 -2.92 5.20
C ALA A 165 -1.68 -3.01 6.70
N THR A 166 -2.25 -2.07 7.44
CA THR A 166 -2.24 -2.02 8.91
C THR A 166 -3.66 -1.85 9.41
N MET A 167 -3.91 -2.22 10.67
CA MET A 167 -5.24 -2.22 11.25
C MET A 167 -5.22 -1.56 12.64
N ASP A 168 -6.18 -0.69 12.92
CA ASP A 168 -6.38 -0.16 14.28
C ASP A 168 -7.13 -1.18 15.17
N GLN A 169 -7.35 -0.84 16.44
CA GLN A 169 -8.08 -1.72 17.37
C GLN A 169 -9.57 -1.88 17.03
N ASP A 170 -10.16 -0.96 16.27
CA ASP A 170 -11.55 -0.99 15.79
C ASP A 170 -11.69 -1.73 14.44
N GLY A 171 -10.62 -2.34 13.96
CA GLY A 171 -10.57 -3.04 12.69
C GLY A 171 -10.62 -2.14 11.46
N ARG A 172 -10.38 -0.82 11.58
CA ARG A 172 -10.20 0.05 10.41
C ARG A 172 -8.88 -0.23 9.74
N ILE A 173 -8.86 -0.17 8.42
CA ILE A 173 -7.68 -0.49 7.62
C ILE A 173 -7.07 0.78 7.04
N ASP A 174 -5.75 0.87 7.17
CA ASP A 174 -4.92 1.79 6.41
C ASP A 174 -4.04 1.00 5.45
N ILE A 175 -4.07 1.36 4.16
CA ILE A 175 -3.15 0.84 3.16
C ILE A 175 -2.20 1.95 2.70
N SER A 176 -0.89 1.69 2.79
CA SER A 176 0.16 2.67 2.56
C SER A 176 1.17 2.16 1.52
N PRO A 177 1.43 2.92 0.43
CA PRO A 177 2.46 2.55 -0.53
C PRO A 177 3.86 2.82 0.04
N LYS A 178 4.76 1.87 -0.18
CA LYS A 178 6.18 1.95 0.13
C LYS A 178 6.96 1.65 -1.15
N GLY A 179 8.10 2.32 -1.30
CA GLY A 179 8.91 2.17 -2.51
C GLY A 179 10.31 2.72 -2.31
N ASP A 180 11.27 1.96 -2.84
CA ASP A 180 12.72 2.20 -2.85
C ASP A 180 13.36 1.23 -3.87
N PRO A 181 14.66 1.39 -4.19
CA PRO A 181 15.37 0.42 -5.02
C PRO A 181 15.34 -1.00 -4.43
N ALA A 182 15.51 -1.99 -5.31
CA ALA A 182 15.56 -3.41 -4.91
C ALA A 182 16.68 -3.63 -3.88
N GLY A 183 16.43 -4.47 -2.88
CA GLY A 183 17.33 -4.70 -1.76
C GLY A 183 17.48 -3.51 -0.80
N LEU A 184 16.81 -2.38 -1.05
CA LEU A 184 16.85 -1.18 -0.19
C LEU A 184 15.45 -0.74 0.27
N LEU A 185 14.39 -1.43 -0.17
CA LEU A 185 13.04 -1.28 0.36
C LEU A 185 12.82 -2.19 1.57
N ILE A 186 12.89 -3.51 1.36
CA ILE A 186 12.61 -4.53 2.36
C ILE A 186 13.63 -5.66 2.21
N ARG A 187 14.02 -6.28 3.33
CA ARG A 187 14.93 -7.43 3.37
C ARG A 187 14.40 -8.54 4.26
N MET A 188 14.52 -9.77 3.78
CA MET A 188 14.23 -10.99 4.54
C MET A 188 15.49 -11.50 5.26
N ASP A 189 15.30 -11.98 6.49
CA ASP A 189 16.27 -12.73 7.27
C ASP A 189 15.52 -13.85 8.03
N GLY A 190 15.50 -15.05 7.45
CA GLY A 190 14.65 -16.14 7.92
C GLY A 190 13.17 -15.74 7.94
N ALA A 191 12.56 -15.78 9.12
CA ALA A 191 11.15 -15.37 9.34
C ALA A 191 10.99 -13.90 9.75
N ARG A 192 12.02 -13.08 9.58
CA ARG A 192 11.96 -11.63 9.84
C ARG A 192 12.02 -10.88 8.50
N ALA A 193 11.18 -9.86 8.36
CA ALA A 193 11.30 -8.89 7.28
C ALA A 193 11.58 -7.50 7.86
N THR A 194 12.54 -6.77 7.30
CA THR A 194 12.86 -5.40 7.72
C THR A 194 12.61 -4.43 6.57
N LEU A 195 11.73 -3.46 6.78
CA LEU A 195 11.27 -2.47 5.81
C LEU A 195 11.82 -1.08 6.15
N ALA A 196 12.38 -0.39 5.16
CA ALA A 196 12.86 0.98 5.30
C ALA A 196 11.69 1.97 5.38
N GLU A 197 11.70 2.86 6.38
CA GLU A 197 10.69 3.91 6.54
C GLU A 197 11.26 5.29 6.22
N ARG A 198 10.72 5.90 5.16
CA ARG A 198 11.21 7.17 4.61
C ARG A 198 10.32 8.35 5.02
N PRO A 199 10.83 9.59 4.97
CA PRO A 199 10.03 10.78 5.27
C PRO A 199 8.74 10.91 4.42
N GLY A 200 7.60 10.82 5.11
CA GLY A 200 6.26 10.98 4.54
C GLY A 200 5.61 12.34 4.84
N ASN A 201 4.28 12.35 4.92
CA ASN A 201 3.46 13.52 5.26
C ASN A 201 3.17 13.65 6.77
N ARG A 202 3.73 12.76 7.59
CA ARG A 202 3.58 12.67 9.05
C ARG A 202 2.15 12.39 9.55
N LEU A 203 1.22 11.96 8.68
CA LEU A 203 -0.08 11.44 9.13
C LEU A 203 0.11 10.18 9.97
N ALA A 204 1.06 9.33 9.55
CA ALA A 204 1.58 8.20 10.31
C ALA A 204 0.52 7.18 10.77
N PHE A 205 -0.64 7.11 10.11
CA PHE A 205 -1.73 6.17 10.45
C PHE A 205 -1.21 4.74 10.63
N GLY A 206 -0.47 4.21 9.65
CA GLY A 206 0.09 2.87 9.76
C GLY A 206 1.07 2.68 10.92
N TYR A 207 1.86 3.70 11.28
CA TYR A 207 2.78 3.61 12.42
C TYR A 207 2.03 3.62 13.76
N ARG A 208 0.97 4.43 13.88
CA ARG A 208 0.11 4.47 15.05
C ARG A 208 -0.61 3.12 15.22
N ASN A 209 -1.16 2.60 14.13
CA ASN A 209 -1.80 1.29 14.09
C ASN A 209 -0.84 0.20 14.60
N MET A 210 0.41 0.14 14.10
CA MET A 210 1.39 -0.85 14.55
C MET A 210 1.72 -0.78 16.05
N ILE A 211 1.71 0.43 16.64
CA ILE A 211 1.96 0.61 18.08
C ILE A 211 0.79 0.08 18.91
N GLU A 212 -0.45 0.26 18.43
CA GLU A 212 -1.68 -0.16 19.12
C GLU A 212 -2.04 -1.63 18.87
N GLN A 213 -1.70 -2.13 17.68
CA GLN A 213 -2.00 -3.46 17.13
C GLN A 213 -0.86 -3.86 16.17
N PRO A 214 0.04 -4.78 16.56
CA PRO A 214 1.24 -5.05 15.79
C PRO A 214 1.00 -5.85 14.50
N LYS A 215 -0.17 -6.44 14.28
CA LYS A 215 -0.42 -7.28 13.10
C LYS A 215 -0.47 -6.46 11.82
N VAL A 216 0.34 -6.84 10.84
CA VAL A 216 0.41 -6.20 9.52
C VAL A 216 0.37 -7.24 8.40
N ALA A 217 0.01 -6.78 7.20
CA ALA A 217 0.15 -7.56 5.97
C ALA A 217 0.71 -6.66 4.86
N ALA A 218 1.59 -7.22 4.05
CA ALA A 218 2.25 -6.51 2.96
C ALA A 218 2.16 -7.30 1.67
N LEU A 219 1.99 -6.57 0.56
CA LEU A 219 2.04 -7.11 -0.79
C LEU A 219 3.21 -6.48 -1.53
N ALA A 220 4.24 -7.27 -1.77
CA ALA A 220 5.46 -6.89 -2.47
C ALA A 220 5.30 -7.07 -3.98
N VAL A 221 5.80 -6.08 -4.73
CA VAL A 221 5.72 -6.02 -6.19
C VAL A 221 7.11 -5.72 -6.77
N ILE A 222 7.49 -6.50 -7.76
CA ILE A 222 8.59 -6.18 -8.68
C ILE A 222 7.94 -5.57 -9.93
N PRO A 223 8.16 -4.27 -10.23
CA PRO A 223 7.64 -3.64 -11.44
C PRO A 223 7.98 -4.45 -12.70
N GLY A 224 6.95 -4.85 -13.45
CA GLY A 224 7.06 -5.70 -14.64
C GLY A 224 6.71 -7.16 -14.41
N ALA A 225 6.67 -7.64 -13.16
CA ALA A 225 6.26 -9.01 -12.83
C ALA A 225 4.74 -9.15 -12.75
N LEU A 226 4.21 -10.28 -13.22
CA LEU A 226 2.80 -10.67 -13.03
C LEU A 226 2.58 -11.55 -11.79
N SER A 227 3.63 -11.75 -10.99
CA SER A 227 3.55 -12.37 -9.68
C SER A 227 3.75 -11.34 -8.58
N VAL A 228 3.25 -11.65 -7.40
CA VAL A 228 3.34 -10.84 -6.18
C VAL A 228 3.69 -11.75 -5.01
N VAL A 229 4.30 -11.19 -3.98
CA VAL A 229 4.46 -11.89 -2.70
C VAL A 229 3.63 -11.19 -1.63
N THR A 230 2.78 -11.94 -0.96
CA THR A 230 2.12 -11.49 0.27
C THR A 230 2.91 -11.99 1.48
N LEU A 231 3.07 -11.16 2.51
CA LEU A 231 3.61 -11.57 3.80
C LEU A 231 2.82 -10.92 4.94
N ALA A 232 2.66 -11.62 6.04
CA ALA A 232 2.00 -11.12 7.25
C ALA A 232 2.81 -11.48 8.49
N GLY A 233 2.69 -10.69 9.54
CA GLY A 233 3.43 -10.89 10.78
C GLY A 233 3.16 -9.80 11.82
N GLN A 234 3.99 -9.76 12.85
CA GLN A 234 3.91 -8.77 13.92
C GLN A 234 5.00 -7.71 13.73
N ALA A 235 4.59 -6.48 13.50
CA ALA A 235 5.45 -5.34 13.26
C ALA A 235 5.79 -4.57 14.53
N HIS A 236 7.02 -4.06 14.60
CA HIS A 236 7.39 -2.97 15.48
C HIS A 236 8.29 -1.99 14.73
N LEU A 237 8.33 -0.75 15.24
CA LEU A 237 9.14 0.34 14.67
C LEU A 237 10.43 0.46 15.47
N THR A 238 11.55 0.77 14.80
CA THR A 238 12.85 0.95 15.44
C THR A 238 13.63 2.13 14.89
N THR A 239 14.38 2.81 15.78
CA THR A 239 15.39 3.84 15.45
C THR A 239 16.81 3.28 15.37
N ASP A 240 17.00 1.98 15.63
CA ASP A 240 18.31 1.33 15.69
C ASP A 240 19.16 1.66 14.44
N GLU A 241 20.31 2.28 14.67
CA GLU A 241 21.19 2.75 13.60
C GLU A 241 21.75 1.60 12.77
N ALA A 242 22.12 0.47 13.40
CA ALA A 242 22.67 -0.67 12.68
C ALA A 242 21.63 -1.29 11.75
N VAL A 243 20.36 -1.34 12.18
CA VAL A 243 19.24 -1.79 11.33
C VAL A 243 19.03 -0.83 10.16
N ARG A 244 18.98 0.48 10.41
CA ARG A 244 18.69 1.48 9.36
C ARG A 244 19.85 1.67 8.38
N ALA A 245 21.10 1.50 8.81
CA ALA A 245 22.29 1.63 7.97
C ALA A 245 22.32 0.63 6.80
N ALA A 246 21.60 -0.49 6.92
CA ALA A 246 21.44 -1.46 5.85
C ALA A 246 20.65 -0.91 4.63
N PHE A 247 19.90 0.19 4.79
CA PHE A 247 18.94 0.70 3.81
C PHE A 247 19.28 2.12 3.30
N VAL A 248 20.55 2.50 3.25
CA VAL A 248 20.96 3.83 2.73
C VAL A 248 20.70 3.92 1.23
N VAL A 249 20.04 5.00 0.79
CA VAL A 249 19.81 5.34 -0.63
C VAL A 249 20.27 6.78 -0.82
N ASP A 250 21.13 7.04 -1.81
CA ASP A 250 21.68 8.38 -2.09
C ASP A 250 22.18 9.09 -0.82
N GLU A 251 22.98 8.39 -0.02
CA GLU A 251 23.56 8.85 1.26
C GLU A 251 22.53 9.18 2.35
N LYS A 252 21.25 8.85 2.14
CA LYS A 252 20.16 9.09 3.10
C LYS A 252 19.75 7.80 3.78
N THR A 253 19.98 7.74 5.08
CA THR A 253 19.45 6.70 5.97
C THR A 253 17.93 6.92 6.16
N PRO A 254 17.11 5.84 6.17
CA PRO A 254 15.69 5.98 6.50
C PRO A 254 15.51 6.51 7.92
N ILE A 255 14.39 7.18 8.19
CA ILE A 255 14.17 7.79 9.51
C ILE A 255 13.89 6.73 10.58
N LEU A 256 13.25 5.64 10.18
CA LEU A 256 12.89 4.49 11.00
C LEU A 256 13.07 3.21 10.15
N ALA A 257 12.96 2.05 10.79
CA ALA A 257 12.66 0.80 10.12
C ALA A 257 11.44 0.14 10.76
N THR A 258 10.66 -0.57 9.96
CA THR A 258 9.61 -1.48 10.43
C THR A 258 10.16 -2.90 10.38
N VAL A 259 10.20 -3.58 11.52
CA VAL A 259 10.60 -4.98 11.62
C VAL A 259 9.36 -5.84 11.80
N ILE A 260 9.14 -6.77 10.89
CA ILE A 260 8.01 -7.71 10.88
C ILE A 260 8.54 -9.09 11.27
N GLU A 261 8.18 -9.54 12.47
CA GLU A 261 8.52 -10.85 13.00
C GLU A 261 7.48 -11.90 12.59
N GLY A 262 7.92 -13.14 12.36
CA GLY A 262 7.06 -14.23 11.90
C GLY A 262 6.52 -14.01 10.48
N ALA A 263 7.25 -13.25 9.65
CA ALA A 263 6.91 -12.98 8.27
C ALA A 263 6.86 -14.30 7.47
N ALA A 264 5.66 -14.63 6.99
CA ALA A 264 5.42 -15.79 6.13
C ALA A 264 5.17 -15.35 4.68
N PRO A 265 6.22 -15.25 3.83
CA PRO A 265 6.06 -14.85 2.44
C PRO A 265 5.43 -15.97 1.60
N ALA A 266 4.42 -15.62 0.82
CA ALA A 266 3.75 -16.51 -0.13
C ALA A 266 3.76 -15.88 -1.53
N LEU A 267 4.39 -16.58 -2.48
CA LEU A 267 4.41 -16.19 -3.88
C LEU A 267 3.10 -16.60 -4.57
N ASN A 268 2.50 -15.66 -5.28
CA ASN A 268 1.25 -15.85 -6.01
C ASN A 268 1.38 -15.25 -7.41
N THR A 269 0.69 -15.84 -8.39
CA THR A 269 0.40 -15.14 -9.65
C THR A 269 -0.73 -14.13 -9.41
N SER A 270 -0.72 -13.02 -10.16
CA SER A 270 -1.73 -11.97 -10.05
C SER A 270 -2.48 -11.79 -11.39
N PRO A 271 -3.62 -12.47 -11.56
CA PRO A 271 -4.55 -12.20 -12.66
C PRO A 271 -4.99 -10.73 -12.72
N ALA A 272 -5.12 -10.05 -11.58
CA ALA A 272 -5.43 -8.62 -11.53
C ALA A 272 -4.37 -7.76 -12.23
N LEU A 273 -3.08 -7.98 -11.97
CA LEU A 273 -2.01 -7.26 -12.66
C LEU A 273 -2.00 -7.56 -14.17
N GLU A 274 -2.25 -8.81 -14.55
CA GLU A 274 -2.34 -9.20 -15.95
C GLU A 274 -3.48 -8.46 -16.68
N ARG A 275 -4.67 -8.40 -16.06
CA ARG A 275 -5.83 -7.65 -16.57
C ARG A 275 -5.57 -6.14 -16.62
N ALA A 276 -4.89 -5.59 -15.61
CA ALA A 276 -4.57 -4.17 -15.52
C ALA A 276 -3.56 -3.71 -16.58
N GLY A 277 -2.67 -4.62 -17.03
CA GLY A 277 -1.75 -4.37 -18.14
C GLY A 277 -0.74 -3.25 -17.88
N LEU A 278 -0.39 -2.99 -16.61
CA LEU A 278 0.35 -1.80 -16.16
C LEU A 278 1.64 -1.48 -16.92
N TRP A 279 2.36 -2.52 -17.38
CA TRP A 279 3.69 -2.40 -17.97
C TRP A 279 3.75 -2.84 -19.44
N ARG A 280 2.60 -2.99 -20.12
CA ARG A 280 2.54 -3.44 -21.52
C ARG A 280 3.00 -2.38 -22.53
N ALA A 281 2.93 -1.10 -22.15
CA ALA A 281 3.44 0.02 -22.93
C ALA A 281 4.13 1.01 -21.98
N PRO A 282 5.17 1.74 -22.43
CA PRO A 282 5.70 2.84 -21.66
C PRO A 282 4.56 3.83 -21.37
N PRO A 283 4.47 4.37 -20.14
CA PRO A 283 3.47 5.38 -19.85
C PRO A 283 3.62 6.53 -20.83
N PRO A 284 2.52 7.19 -21.26
CA PRO A 284 2.63 8.35 -22.13
C PRO A 284 3.61 9.35 -21.51
N ALA A 285 4.49 9.93 -22.34
CA ALA A 285 5.48 10.91 -21.89
C ALA A 285 4.78 11.95 -21.02
N ARG A 286 5.33 12.24 -19.82
CA ARG A 286 4.76 13.21 -18.89
C ARG A 286 4.44 14.49 -19.64
N SER A 287 3.16 14.72 -19.92
CA SER A 287 2.71 16.02 -20.36
C SER A 287 3.01 16.97 -19.20
N ARG A 288 3.69 18.09 -19.46
CA ARG A 288 3.92 19.13 -18.45
C ARG A 288 2.61 19.71 -17.89
N ALA A 289 1.47 19.43 -18.52
CA ALA A 289 0.19 19.49 -17.86
C ALA A 289 0.08 18.23 -16.99
N GLY A 290 0.46 18.33 -15.72
CA GLY A 290 0.00 17.36 -14.74
C GLY A 290 -1.52 17.20 -14.90
N LEU A 291 -2.06 16.00 -14.67
CA LEU A 291 -3.46 15.90 -14.32
C LEU A 291 -3.63 16.67 -13.00
N VAL A 292 -3.83 17.97 -13.13
CA VAL A 292 -4.27 18.82 -12.04
C VAL A 292 -5.76 18.53 -11.95
N PHE A 293 -6.08 17.47 -11.21
CA PHE A 293 -7.40 17.38 -10.62
C PHE A 293 -7.47 18.55 -9.63
N ARG A 294 -8.08 19.66 -10.09
CA ARG A 294 -8.37 20.82 -9.27
C ARG A 294 -9.53 20.51 -8.33
#